data_AF-A0A3D0J2V4-F1
#
_entry.id   AF-A0A3D0J2V4-F1
#
_cell.length_a   1.000
_cell.length_b   1.000
_cell.length_c   1.000
_cell.angle_alpha   90.00
_cell.angle_beta   90.00
_cell.angle_gamma   90.00
#
_symmetry.space_group_name_H-M   'P 1'
#
loop_
_entity.id
_entity.type
_entity.pdbx_description
1 polymer ?
#
loop_
_entity_poly.entity_id
_entity_poly.type
_entity_poly.pdbx_seq_one_letter_code
_entity_poly.pdbx_strand_id
1 'polypeptide(L)'
;MKKLLAAIVVLIGLAFAMTAWTQKSPQPNLVGTWEGSTVSHHKDRGHVQSSQYTFVVEEQKGRMITGYKAWNLLGVDTTEAFSGIISRDGKKFYTAEHDDGYGFGDIISGTQIEVIYLESGSKPKVVLKALKKTSGKPKPRTAVKASSKD
;
A
#
# COMPACT_ATOMS: atom_id res chain seq x y z
N MET A 1 -57.64 0.68 8.68
CA MET A 1 -56.75 1.60 7.92
C MET A 1 -55.56 2.09 8.75
N LYS A 2 -55.73 2.69 9.93
CA LYS A 2 -54.62 3.23 10.77
C LYS A 2 -53.56 2.19 11.19
N LYS A 3 -53.98 0.95 11.53
CA LYS A 3 -53.06 -0.16 11.87
C LYS A 3 -52.29 -0.70 10.65
N LEU A 4 -52.86 -0.57 9.45
CA LEU A 4 -52.23 -0.99 8.20
C LEU A 4 -51.14 0.02 7.76
N LEU A 5 -51.41 1.32 7.95
CA LEU A 5 -50.44 2.40 7.73
C LEU A 5 -49.22 2.30 8.67
N ALA A 6 -49.43 1.99 9.95
CA ALA A 6 -48.33 1.82 10.91
C ALA A 6 -47.41 0.64 10.55
N ALA A 7 -47.97 -0.48 10.07
CA ALA A 7 -47.19 -1.64 9.64
C ALA A 7 -46.32 -1.35 8.40
N ILE A 8 -46.83 -0.55 7.46
CA ILE A 8 -46.09 -0.15 6.25
C ILE A 8 -44.91 0.77 6.62
N VAL A 9 -45.07 1.69 7.57
CA VAL A 9 -43.99 2.59 8.02
C VAL A 9 -42.87 1.80 8.72
N VAL A 10 -43.20 0.79 9.53
CA VAL A 10 -42.21 -0.09 10.18
C VAL A 10 -41.44 -0.93 9.16
N LEU A 11 -42.12 -1.47 8.15
CA LEU A 11 -41.50 -2.25 7.08
C LEU A 11 -40.55 -1.40 6.21
N ILE A 12 -40.90 -0.14 5.92
CA ILE A 12 -40.02 0.79 5.20
C ILE A 12 -38.81 1.17 6.06
N GLY A 13 -38.99 1.37 7.37
CA GLY A 13 -37.88 1.64 8.30
C GLY A 13 -36.88 0.48 8.40
N LEU A 14 -37.37 -0.77 8.41
CA LEU A 14 -36.52 -1.97 8.41
C LEU A 14 -35.78 -2.18 7.09
N ALA A 15 -36.38 -1.80 5.95
CA ALA A 15 -35.73 -1.87 4.64
C ALA A 15 -34.57 -0.85 4.51
N PHE A 16 -34.68 0.34 5.13
CA PHE A 16 -33.60 1.33 5.14
C PHE A 16 -32.45 1.00 6.12
N ALA A 17 -32.72 0.25 7.19
CA ALA A 17 -31.68 -0.18 8.13
C ALA A 17 -30.69 -1.22 7.51
N MET A 18 -31.12 -1.96 6.48
CA MET A 18 -30.29 -2.99 5.83
C MET A 18 -29.41 -2.45 4.68
N THR A 19 -29.75 -1.31 4.06
CA THR A 19 -28.98 -0.77 2.93
C THR A 19 -27.73 0.02 3.35
N ALA A 20 -27.59 0.38 4.63
CA ALA A 20 -26.44 1.10 5.16
C ALA A 20 -25.15 0.24 5.27
N TRP A 21 -25.22 -1.08 5.05
CA TRP A 21 -24.10 -2.00 5.28
C TRP A 21 -23.27 -2.34 4.03
N THR A 22 -23.67 -1.88 2.85
CA THR A 22 -23.03 -2.30 1.58
C THR A 22 -22.63 -1.16 0.66
N GLN A 23 -22.29 0.01 1.19
CA GLN A 23 -21.56 0.99 0.38
C GLN A 23 -20.10 0.54 0.27
N LYS A 24 -19.84 -0.41 -0.65
CA LYS A 24 -18.48 -0.79 -1.06
C LYS A 24 -17.87 0.45 -1.71
N SER A 25 -17.05 1.20 -0.97
CA SER A 25 -16.21 2.24 -1.58
C SER A 25 -15.52 1.63 -2.81
N PRO A 26 -15.51 2.32 -3.96
CA PRO A 26 -14.82 1.83 -5.15
C PRO A 26 -13.41 1.41 -4.74
N GLN A 27 -13.13 0.12 -4.88
CA GLN A 27 -11.85 -0.40 -4.42
C GLN A 27 -10.77 0.07 -5.39
N PRO A 28 -9.75 0.83 -4.94
CA PRO A 28 -8.70 1.30 -5.84
C PRO A 28 -7.93 0.12 -6.42
N ASN A 29 -7.50 0.24 -7.67
CA ASN A 29 -6.61 -0.72 -8.32
C ASN A 29 -5.17 -0.24 -8.20
N LEU A 30 -4.41 -0.85 -7.30
CA LEU A 30 -3.02 -0.51 -7.06
C LEU A 30 -2.03 -1.26 -7.96
N VAL A 31 -2.48 -2.28 -8.71
CA VAL A 31 -1.60 -3.05 -9.62
C VAL A 31 -0.89 -2.11 -10.59
N GLY A 32 0.43 -2.25 -10.65
CA GLY A 32 1.30 -1.39 -11.44
C GLY A 32 2.63 -1.09 -10.76
N THR A 33 3.45 -0.34 -11.47
CA THR A 33 4.74 0.15 -11.00
C THR A 33 4.58 1.60 -10.53
N TRP A 34 5.15 1.91 -9.38
CA TRP A 34 5.12 3.21 -8.73
C TRP A 34 6.55 3.67 -8.47
N GLU A 35 6.91 4.83 -9.00
CA GLU A 35 8.28 5.34 -8.93
C GLU A 35 8.32 6.75 -8.35
N GLY A 36 9.42 7.06 -7.67
CA GLY A 36 9.64 8.39 -7.14
C GLY A 36 10.83 8.48 -6.21
N SER A 37 10.80 9.51 -5.37
CA SER A 37 11.89 9.85 -4.47
C SER A 37 11.60 9.41 -3.04
N THR A 38 12.66 9.37 -2.24
CA THR A 38 12.58 9.07 -0.82
C THR A 38 13.31 10.11 0.00
N VAL A 39 12.76 10.45 1.16
CA VAL A 39 13.44 11.18 2.24
C VAL A 39 13.43 10.28 3.46
N SER A 40 14.55 10.15 4.15
CA SER A 40 14.72 9.19 5.22
C SER A 40 15.56 9.70 6.36
N HIS A 41 15.38 9.10 7.53
CA HIS A 41 16.29 9.23 8.66
C HIS A 41 16.70 7.84 9.14
N HIS A 42 18.01 7.61 9.24
CA HIS A 42 18.62 6.38 9.71
C HIS A 42 19.40 6.65 11.00
N LYS A 43 19.40 5.70 11.94
CA LYS A 43 20.22 5.80 13.17
C LYS A 43 21.71 6.04 12.88
N ASP A 44 22.26 5.37 11.85
CA ASP A 44 23.68 5.35 11.53
C ASP A 44 24.11 6.36 10.44
N ARG A 45 23.16 6.85 9.63
CA ARG A 45 23.44 7.76 8.51
C ARG A 45 22.77 9.14 8.62
N GLY A 46 21.89 9.35 9.60
CA GLY A 46 21.11 10.58 9.71
C GLY A 46 20.14 10.75 8.53
N HIS A 47 19.96 11.99 8.08
CA HIS A 47 19.07 12.33 6.97
C HIS A 47 19.66 11.96 5.61
N VAL A 48 18.91 11.18 4.82
CA VAL A 48 19.31 10.74 3.47
C VAL A 48 18.16 10.97 2.49
N GLN A 49 18.50 11.42 1.28
CA GLN A 49 17.55 11.59 0.17
C GLN A 49 18.00 10.76 -1.04
N SER A 50 17.04 10.12 -1.72
CA SER A 50 17.26 9.41 -2.99
C SER A 50 16.19 9.83 -3.99
N SER A 51 16.57 9.95 -5.27
CA SER A 51 15.65 10.24 -6.37
C SER A 51 15.04 8.99 -7.00
N GLN A 52 15.50 7.80 -6.62
CA GLN A 52 15.10 6.54 -7.25
C GLN A 52 14.63 5.53 -6.21
N TYR A 53 13.35 5.20 -6.29
CA TYR A 53 12.72 4.12 -5.56
C TYR A 53 11.57 3.58 -6.41
N THR A 54 11.44 2.26 -6.44
CA THR A 54 10.37 1.56 -7.14
C THR A 54 9.54 0.74 -6.16
N PHE A 55 8.23 0.82 -6.27
CA PHE A 55 7.26 -0.01 -5.58
C PHE A 55 6.36 -0.66 -6.63
N VAL A 56 6.33 -1.98 -6.68
CA VAL A 56 5.56 -2.73 -7.66
C VAL A 56 4.48 -3.50 -6.92
N VAL A 57 3.23 -3.31 -7.34
CA VAL A 57 2.11 -4.17 -6.97
C VAL A 57 1.87 -5.12 -8.13
N GLU A 58 2.18 -6.40 -7.92
CA GLU A 58 2.11 -7.44 -8.95
C GLU A 58 0.69 -8.00 -9.05
N GLU A 59 0.06 -8.26 -7.91
CA GLU A 59 -1.26 -8.86 -7.84
C GLU A 59 -2.13 -8.16 -6.80
N GLN A 60 -3.42 -8.03 -7.11
CA GLN A 60 -4.45 -7.57 -6.20
C GLN A 60 -5.68 -8.48 -6.27
N LYS A 61 -5.99 -9.16 -5.16
CA LYS A 61 -7.17 -10.03 -5.00
C LYS A 61 -8.09 -9.47 -3.92
N GLY A 62 -9.17 -8.82 -4.34
CA GLY A 62 -9.94 -7.99 -3.40
C GLY A 62 -8.99 -7.00 -2.74
N ARG A 63 -9.06 -6.83 -1.41
CA ARG A 63 -8.19 -5.90 -0.65
C ARG A 63 -6.75 -6.38 -0.45
N MET A 64 -6.44 -7.64 -0.75
CA MET A 64 -5.09 -8.16 -0.58
C MET A 64 -4.22 -7.79 -1.78
N ILE A 65 -3.00 -7.34 -1.51
CA ILE A 65 -1.99 -7.02 -2.52
C ILE A 65 -0.68 -7.77 -2.22
N THR A 66 0.06 -8.10 -3.26
CA THR A 66 1.44 -8.60 -3.15
C THR A 66 2.32 -7.93 -4.20
N GLY A 67 3.60 -7.85 -3.91
CA GLY A 67 4.56 -7.25 -4.82
C GLY A 67 5.94 -7.12 -4.19
N TYR A 68 6.71 -6.17 -4.67
CA TYR A 68 8.05 -5.91 -4.18
C TYR A 68 8.44 -4.45 -4.30
N LYS A 69 9.42 -4.04 -3.50
CA LYS A 69 10.11 -2.76 -3.62
C LYS A 69 11.52 -2.98 -4.16
N ALA A 70 12.03 -1.99 -4.87
CA ALA A 70 13.38 -1.97 -5.39
C ALA A 70 14.04 -0.59 -5.16
N TRP A 71 15.31 -0.61 -4.78
CA TRP A 71 16.11 0.58 -4.57
C TRP A 71 17.58 0.28 -4.87
N ASN A 72 18.35 1.30 -5.19
CA ASN A 72 19.79 1.16 -5.32
C ASN A 72 20.46 1.45 -3.98
N LEU A 73 21.24 0.49 -3.47
CA LEU A 73 22.03 0.63 -2.26
C LEU A 73 23.51 0.55 -2.65
N LEU A 74 24.19 1.71 -2.67
CA LEU A 74 25.63 1.80 -2.98
C LEU A 74 26.01 1.16 -4.32
N GLY A 75 25.20 1.38 -5.36
CA GLY A 75 25.41 0.82 -6.70
C GLY A 75 24.82 -0.59 -6.88
N VAL A 76 24.32 -1.21 -5.82
CA VAL A 76 23.70 -2.55 -5.89
C VAL A 76 22.18 -2.40 -5.90
N ASP A 77 21.55 -2.87 -6.97
CA ASP A 77 20.10 -2.99 -7.03
C ASP A 77 19.65 -4.00 -5.99
N THR A 78 18.78 -3.57 -5.09
CA THR A 78 18.23 -4.38 -4.00
C THR A 78 16.73 -4.50 -4.19
N THR A 79 16.16 -5.68 -3.90
CA THR A 79 14.72 -5.90 -3.94
C THR A 79 14.25 -6.63 -2.69
N GLU A 80 13.05 -6.30 -2.23
CA GLU A 80 12.41 -6.98 -1.10
C GLU A 80 10.92 -7.12 -1.40
N ALA A 81 10.37 -8.31 -1.15
CA ALA A 81 8.97 -8.59 -1.38
C ALA A 81 8.10 -8.14 -0.20
N PHE A 82 6.80 -7.98 -0.44
CA PHE A 82 5.84 -7.66 0.61
C PHE A 82 4.50 -8.36 0.40
N SER A 83 3.77 -8.51 1.50
CA SER A 83 2.34 -8.81 1.51
C SER A 83 1.59 -7.64 2.11
N GLY A 84 0.45 -7.26 1.52
CA GLY A 84 -0.25 -6.07 1.97
C GLY A 84 -1.77 -6.13 1.86
N ILE A 85 -2.40 -5.11 2.43
CA ILE A 85 -3.85 -4.97 2.47
C ILE A 85 -4.28 -3.52 2.30
N ILE A 86 -5.29 -3.30 1.46
CA ILE A 86 -5.97 -2.02 1.28
C ILE A 86 -7.01 -1.86 2.40
N SER A 87 -7.06 -0.68 3.02
CA SER A 87 -8.03 -0.34 4.05
C SER A 87 -9.47 -0.45 3.55
N ARG A 88 -10.43 -0.57 4.48
CA ARG A 88 -11.85 -0.73 4.12
C ARG A 88 -12.41 0.45 3.34
N ASP A 89 -11.93 1.67 3.63
CA ASP A 89 -12.33 2.90 2.96
C ASP A 89 -11.61 3.14 1.63
N GLY A 90 -10.63 2.30 1.27
CA GLY A 90 -9.86 2.42 0.04
C GLY A 90 -8.91 3.62 0.00
N LYS A 91 -8.63 4.27 1.14
CA LYS A 91 -7.76 5.44 1.21
C LYS A 91 -6.34 5.13 1.66
N LYS A 92 -6.13 3.97 2.27
CA LYS A 92 -4.83 3.55 2.81
C LYS A 92 -4.50 2.13 2.37
N PHE A 93 -3.23 1.77 2.47
CA PHE A 93 -2.80 0.38 2.43
C PHE A 93 -1.68 0.14 3.44
N TYR A 94 -1.45 -1.11 3.80
CA TYR A 94 -0.43 -1.52 4.75
C TYR A 94 0.35 -2.69 4.18
N THR A 95 1.66 -2.71 4.39
CA THR A 95 2.53 -3.81 3.94
C THR A 95 3.31 -4.40 5.11
N ALA A 96 3.32 -5.73 5.16
CA ALA A 96 4.31 -6.52 5.87
C ALA A 96 5.41 -6.87 4.87
N GLU A 97 6.59 -6.29 5.08
CA GLU A 97 7.74 -6.47 4.22
C GLU A 97 8.46 -7.76 4.64
N HIS A 98 8.95 -8.54 3.68
CA HIS A 98 9.37 -9.92 3.92
C HIS A 98 10.73 -10.03 4.63
N ASP A 99 11.59 -9.02 4.50
CA ASP A 99 12.87 -9.01 5.20
C ASP A 99 12.73 -8.22 6.51
N ASP A 100 12.34 -6.95 6.45
CA ASP A 100 12.22 -6.10 7.63
C ASP A 100 11.19 -4.97 7.48
N GLY A 101 10.53 -4.65 8.59
CA GLY A 101 9.72 -3.45 8.75
C GLY A 101 8.32 -3.51 8.13
N TYR A 102 7.66 -2.35 8.15
CA TYR A 102 6.26 -2.20 7.74
C TYR A 102 6.08 -0.94 6.89
N GLY A 103 5.22 -1.03 5.89
CA GLY A 103 4.78 0.11 5.09
C GLY A 103 3.38 0.58 5.46
N PHE A 104 3.21 1.90 5.52
CA PHE A 104 1.95 2.60 5.74
C PHE A 104 1.72 3.53 4.55
N GLY A 105 0.79 3.17 3.68
CA GLY A 105 0.53 3.86 2.44
C GLY A 105 -0.74 4.71 2.46
N ASP A 106 -0.66 5.90 1.90
CA ASP A 106 -1.77 6.79 1.59
C ASP A 106 -2.04 6.81 0.09
N ILE A 107 -3.29 6.58 -0.29
CA ILE A 107 -3.77 6.58 -1.68
C ILE A 107 -4.30 7.98 -1.98
N ILE A 108 -3.44 8.83 -2.52
CA ILE A 108 -3.74 10.23 -2.82
C ILE A 108 -4.65 10.33 -4.05
N SER A 109 -4.35 9.55 -5.09
CA SER A 109 -5.17 9.44 -6.30
C SER A 109 -4.91 8.13 -7.04
N GLY A 110 -5.57 7.91 -8.18
CA GLY A 110 -5.32 6.74 -9.03
C GLY A 110 -3.90 6.65 -9.60
N THR A 111 -3.11 7.73 -9.51
CA THR A 111 -1.75 7.81 -10.05
C THR A 111 -0.71 8.30 -9.04
N GLN A 112 -1.10 8.56 -7.78
CA GLN A 112 -0.20 9.05 -6.74
C GLN A 112 -0.45 8.32 -5.42
N ILE A 113 0.65 7.87 -4.81
CA ILE A 113 0.65 7.31 -3.46
C ILE A 113 1.80 7.92 -2.66
N GLU A 114 1.63 7.96 -1.35
CA GLU A 114 2.70 8.20 -0.39
C GLU A 114 2.87 6.96 0.48
N VAL A 115 4.12 6.59 0.81
CA VAL A 115 4.39 5.43 1.66
C VAL A 115 5.39 5.81 2.73
N ILE A 116 5.03 5.59 3.98
CA ILE A 116 5.93 5.65 5.12
C ILE A 116 6.38 4.23 5.44
N TYR A 117 7.68 4.00 5.40
CA TYR A 117 8.29 2.77 5.87
C TYR A 117 8.88 2.97 7.25
N LEU A 118 8.61 2.02 8.15
CA LEU A 118 9.09 2.00 9.52
C LEU A 118 9.80 0.68 9.82
N GLU A 119 11.02 0.80 10.32
CA GLU A 119 11.81 -0.32 10.82
C GLU A 119 12.39 0.05 12.18
N SER A 120 12.23 -0.86 13.14
CA SER A 120 12.78 -0.76 14.49
C SER A 120 13.97 -1.73 14.66
N GLY A 121 14.52 -1.82 15.87
CA GLY A 121 15.63 -2.74 16.17
C GLY A 121 17.00 -2.05 16.19
N SER A 122 18.05 -2.77 15.79
CA SER A 122 19.44 -2.30 15.94
C SER A 122 19.83 -1.19 14.97
N LYS A 123 19.19 -1.15 13.78
CA LYS A 123 19.41 -0.18 12.71
C LYS A 123 18.10 0.51 12.29
N PRO A 124 17.38 1.15 13.23
CA PRO A 124 16.06 1.68 12.97
C PRO A 124 16.12 2.81 11.94
N LYS A 125 15.06 2.90 11.15
CA LYS A 125 14.93 3.92 10.10
C LYS A 125 13.46 4.22 9.80
N VAL A 126 13.23 5.46 9.37
CA VAL A 126 11.97 5.90 8.77
C VAL A 126 12.25 6.41 7.37
N VAL A 127 11.40 6.05 6.41
CA VAL A 127 11.53 6.48 5.01
C VAL A 127 10.16 6.93 4.50
N LEU A 128 10.05 8.20 4.12
CA LEU A 128 8.92 8.76 3.38
C LEU A 128 9.17 8.62 1.87
N LYS A 129 8.15 8.17 1.13
CA LYS A 129 8.25 7.87 -0.29
C LYS A 129 7.09 8.53 -1.02
N ALA A 130 7.38 9.45 -1.94
CA ALA A 130 6.38 10.10 -2.77
C ALA A 130 6.43 9.47 -4.17
N LEU A 131 5.40 8.71 -4.55
CA LEU A 131 5.44 7.84 -5.72
C LEU A 131 4.33 8.15 -6.72
N LYS A 132 4.66 8.07 -8.00
CA LYS A 132 3.73 8.20 -9.12
C LYS A 132 3.64 6.89 -9.88
N LYS A 133 2.43 6.55 -10.31
CA LYS A 133 2.19 5.38 -11.14
C LYS A 133 2.80 5.58 -12.52
N THR A 134 3.60 4.64 -12.99
CA THR A 134 4.16 4.67 -14.35
C THR A 134 3.16 4.03 -15.33
N SER A 135 3.21 4.44 -16.59
CA SER A 135 2.49 3.76 -17.65
C SER A 135 3.15 2.39 -17.95
N GLY A 136 2.33 1.36 -18.17
CA GLY A 136 2.80 0.02 -18.53
C GLY A 136 2.42 -1.08 -17.52
N LYS A 137 2.81 -2.31 -17.85
CA LYS A 137 2.64 -3.47 -16.95
C LYS A 137 3.57 -3.33 -15.73
N PRO A 138 3.24 -3.98 -14.59
CA PRO A 138 4.17 -4.13 -13.49
C PRO A 138 5.54 -4.60 -14.01
N LYS A 139 6.61 -3.92 -13.61
CA LYS A 139 7.96 -4.38 -13.96
C LYS A 139 8.18 -5.74 -13.29
N PRO A 140 8.75 -6.74 -13.99
CA PRO A 140 9.07 -8.01 -13.37
C PRO A 140 10.19 -7.81 -12.33
N ARG A 141 10.13 -8.56 -11.23
CA ARG A 141 11.21 -8.57 -10.24
C ARG A 141 12.50 -9.08 -10.89
N THR A 142 13.49 -8.22 -11.10
CA THR A 142 14.83 -8.65 -11.47
C THR A 142 15.45 -9.36 -10.28
N ALA A 143 15.94 -10.58 -10.46
CA ALA A 143 16.63 -11.32 -9.42
C ALA A 143 17.92 -10.59 -9.05
N VAL A 144 17.96 -9.98 -7.86
CA VAL A 144 19.22 -9.60 -7.23
C VAL A 144 19.84 -10.90 -6.76
N LYS A 145 21.02 -11.28 -7.29
CA LYS A 145 21.76 -12.42 -6.75
C LYS A 145 21.88 -12.21 -5.25
N ALA A 146 21.32 -13.13 -4.47
CA ALA A 146 21.45 -13.12 -3.03
C ALA A 146 22.95 -12.99 -2.70
N SER A 147 23.32 -11.91 -2.01
CA SER A 147 24.57 -11.90 -1.27
C SER A 147 24.40 -12.97 -0.21
N SER A 148 25.04 -14.13 -0.42
CA SER A 148 25.15 -15.18 0.57
C SER A 148 25.79 -14.55 1.82
N LYS A 149 24.98 -14.35 2.86
CA LYS A 149 25.53 -14.17 4.20
C LYS A 149 25.90 -15.56 4.70
N ASP A 150 27.13 -15.96 4.38
CA ASP A 150 27.91 -16.88 5.20
C ASP A 150 28.75 -16.05 6.20
#